data_AF-A0A968YG76-F1
#
_entry.id   AF-A0A968YG76-F1
#
_cell.length_a   1.000
_cell.length_b   1.000
_cell.length_c   1.000
_cell.angle_alpha   90.00
_cell.angle_beta   90.00
_cell.angle_gamma   90.00
#
_symmetry.space_group_name_H-M   'P 1'
#
loop_
_entity.id
_entity.type
_entity.pdbx_description
1 polymer ?
#
loop_
_entity_poly.entity_id
_entity_poly.type
_entity_poly.pdbx_seq_one_letter_code
_entity_poly.pdbx_strand_id
1 'polypeptide(L)'
;MPYPKLSDEEIIRRGKELYEKHIRPQVEITENIGKLISINVETGEYEIGDDLLVTSRRLQAKQADAAIWAERIGYDAVYAVGGSLVRTI
;
A
#
# COMPACT_ATOMS: atom_id res chain seq x y z
N MET A 1 0.91 -20.40 5.65
CA MET A 1 0.86 -18.94 5.90
C MET A 1 -0.60 -18.56 5.99
N PRO A 2 -1.01 -17.71 6.95
CA PRO A 2 -2.36 -17.16 6.97
C PRO A 2 -2.61 -16.36 5.68
N TYR A 3 -3.81 -16.47 5.13
CA TYR A 3 -4.24 -15.79 3.91
C TYR A 3 -5.40 -14.85 4.24
N PRO A 4 -5.49 -13.68 3.58
CA PRO A 4 -6.64 -12.80 3.70
C PRO A 4 -7.94 -13.52 3.36
N LYS A 5 -9.03 -13.14 4.04
CA LYS A 5 -10.37 -13.66 3.75
C LYS A 5 -11.02 -12.97 2.55
N LEU A 6 -10.54 -11.77 2.21
CA LEU A 6 -11.02 -10.98 1.07
C LEU A 6 -10.41 -11.52 -0.23
N SER A 7 -11.17 -11.46 -1.32
CA SER A 7 -10.64 -11.70 -2.66
C SER A 7 -9.69 -10.58 -3.08
N ASP A 8 -8.76 -10.88 -3.98
CA ASP A 8 -7.83 -9.89 -4.53
C ASP A 8 -8.56 -8.68 -5.14
N GLU A 9 -9.68 -8.90 -5.83
CA GLU A 9 -10.51 -7.83 -6.40
C GLU A 9 -11.05 -6.89 -5.33
N GLU A 10 -11.52 -7.43 -4.20
CA GLU A 10 -12.05 -6.63 -3.10
C GLU A 10 -10.94 -5.90 -2.35
N ILE A 11 -9.76 -6.51 -2.22
CA ILE A 11 -8.56 -5.87 -1.66
C ILE A 11 -8.15 -4.68 -2.53
N ILE A 12 -8.09 -4.86 -3.84
CA ILE A 12 -7.74 -3.78 -4.79
C ILE A 12 -8.77 -2.65 -4.71
N ARG A 13 -10.07 -2.99 -4.73
CA ARG A 13 -11.15 -2.00 -4.69
C ARG A 13 -11.09 -1.16 -3.41
N ARG A 14 -11.01 -1.81 -2.24
CA ARG A 14 -10.94 -1.12 -0.94
C ARG A 14 -9.65 -0.35 -0.77
N GLY A 15 -8.52 -0.94 -1.13
CA GLY A 15 -7.20 -0.32 -1.01
C GLY A 15 -7.12 0.99 -1.79
N LYS A 16 -7.52 0.97 -3.06
CA LYS A 16 -7.58 2.19 -3.90
C LYS A 16 -8.53 3.24 -3.34
N GLU A 17 -9.74 2.83 -2.96
CA GLU A 17 -10.73 3.76 -2.41
C GLU A 17 -10.22 4.44 -1.13
N LEU A 18 -9.62 3.66 -0.23
CA LEU A 18 -9.07 4.16 1.02
C LEU A 18 -7.85 5.06 0.79
N TYR A 19 -6.96 4.67 -0.12
CA TYR A 19 -5.81 5.49 -0.48
C TYR A 19 -6.25 6.84 -1.03
N GLU A 20 -7.02 6.86 -2.12
CA GLU A 20 -7.41 8.10 -2.80
C GLU A 20 -8.24 9.04 -1.91
N LYS A 21 -9.23 8.51 -1.19
CA LYS A 21 -10.18 9.34 -0.45
C LYS A 21 -9.65 9.80 0.91
N HIS A 22 -8.82 8.99 1.57
CA HIS A 22 -8.52 9.20 2.98
C HIS A 22 -7.03 9.35 3.26
N ILE A 23 -6.17 8.57 2.60
CA ILE A 23 -4.74 8.50 2.98
C ILE A 23 -3.88 9.43 2.11
N ARG A 24 -4.14 9.49 0.81
CA ARG A 24 -3.37 10.27 -0.18
C ARG A 24 -3.15 11.74 0.23
N PRO A 25 -4.16 12.49 0.70
CA PRO A 25 -3.95 13.88 1.14
C PRO A 25 -3.00 14.05 2.33
N GLN A 26 -2.78 12.98 3.11
CA GLN A 26 -1.93 12.99 4.31
C GLN A 26 -0.51 12.48 4.02
N VAL A 27 -0.37 11.56 3.06
CA VAL A 27 0.90 10.85 2.83
C VAL A 27 1.64 11.29 1.59
N GLU A 28 0.98 11.93 0.62
CA GLU A 28 1.62 12.43 -0.60
C GLU A 28 2.29 13.80 -0.37
N ILE A 29 3.20 13.81 0.60
CA ILE A 29 4.06 14.94 0.96
C ILE A 29 5.49 14.68 0.49
N THR A 30 6.27 15.74 0.31
CA THR A 30 7.64 15.70 -0.24
C THR A 30 8.51 14.60 0.37
N GLU A 31 8.41 14.37 1.69
CA GLU A 31 9.20 13.40 2.45
C GLU A 31 8.83 11.94 2.19
N ASN A 32 7.65 11.69 1.63
CA ASN A 32 7.08 10.36 1.43
C ASN A 32 6.95 9.96 -0.03
N ILE A 33 7.00 10.92 -0.95
CA ILE A 33 7.06 10.66 -2.38
C ILE A 33 8.13 9.61 -2.68
N GLY A 34 7.76 8.60 -3.46
CA GLY A 34 8.65 7.52 -3.86
C GLY A 34 8.82 6.43 -2.80
N LYS A 35 8.37 6.61 -1.56
CA LYS A 35 8.28 5.52 -0.58
C LYS A 35 7.13 4.59 -0.89
N LEU A 36 7.18 3.40 -0.33
CA LEU A 36 6.14 2.40 -0.41
C LEU A 36 5.19 2.58 0.76
N ILE A 37 3.90 2.40 0.50
CA ILE A 37 2.86 2.31 1.51
C ILE A 37 2.19 0.93 1.42
N SER A 38 2.00 0.30 2.57
CA SER A 38 1.16 -0.90 2.73
C SER A 38 -0.02 -0.54 3.61
N ILE A 39 -1.22 -0.97 3.23
CA ILE A 39 -2.47 -0.64 3.90
C ILE A 39 -3.21 -1.93 4.20
N ASN A 40 -3.57 -2.16 5.46
CA ASN A 40 -4.55 -3.19 5.81
C ASN A 40 -5.94 -2.65 5.46
N VAL A 41 -6.56 -3.18 4.42
CA VAL A 41 -7.82 -2.65 3.88
C VAL A 41 -9.03 -2.94 4.77
N GLU A 42 -8.89 -3.79 5.78
CA GLU A 42 -9.95 -4.09 6.75
C GLU A 42 -10.00 -3.08 7.89
N THR A 43 -8.83 -2.54 8.29
CA THR A 43 -8.71 -1.63 9.44
C THR A 43 -8.38 -0.19 9.06
N GLY A 44 -7.80 0.00 7.87
CA GLY A 44 -7.25 1.27 7.41
C GLY A 44 -5.90 1.64 8.02
N GLU A 45 -5.31 0.78 8.86
CA GLU A 45 -3.93 0.95 9.31
C GLU A 45 -2.95 0.85 8.14
N TYR A 46 -1.93 1.71 8.14
CA TYR A 46 -0.92 1.72 7.10
C TYR A 46 0.50 1.89 7.65
N GLU A 47 1.46 1.40 6.88
CA GLU A 47 2.89 1.52 7.14
C GLU A 47 3.57 2.10 5.91
N ILE A 48 4.49 3.05 6.11
CA ILE A 48 5.28 3.69 5.04
C ILE A 48 6.75 3.32 5.25
N GLY A 49 7.44 2.99 4.16
CA GLY A 49 8.87 2.68 4.20
C GLY A 49 9.48 2.45 2.83
N ASP A 50 10.77 2.10 2.81
CA ASP A 50 11.52 1.87 1.56
C ASP A 50 11.48 0.41 1.09
N ASP A 51 10.94 -0.48 1.91
CA ASP A 51 10.87 -1.93 1.66
C ASP A 51 9.45 -2.45 1.89
N LEU A 52 8.84 -2.96 0.82
CA LEU A 52 7.45 -3.44 0.83
C LEU A 52 7.26 -4.64 1.76
N LEU A 53 8.27 -5.51 1.85
CA LEU A 53 8.21 -6.70 2.67
C LEU A 53 8.27 -6.31 4.16
N VAL A 54 9.05 -5.29 4.51
CA VAL A 54 9.11 -4.75 5.87
C VAL A 54 7.78 -4.11 6.27
N THR A 55 7.21 -3.22 5.45
CA THR A 55 5.92 -2.57 5.74
C THR A 55 4.79 -3.60 5.86
N SER A 56 4.75 -4.58 4.96
CA SER A 56 3.75 -5.65 5.00
C SER A 56 3.88 -6.53 6.24
N ARG A 57 5.10 -6.90 6.63
CA ARG A 57 5.35 -7.71 7.84
C ARG A 57 4.94 -7.00 9.12
N ARG A 58 5.09 -5.67 9.20
CA ARG A 58 4.64 -4.89 10.37
C ARG A 58 3.12 -4.95 10.54
N LEU A 59 2.36 -4.88 9.45
CA LEU A 59 0.91 -5.08 9.48
C LEU A 59 0.55 -6.53 9.83
N GLN A 60 1.25 -7.51 9.25
CA GLN A 60 1.03 -8.94 9.55
C GLN A 60 1.38 -9.32 10.99
N ALA A 61 2.31 -8.61 11.63
CA ALA A 61 2.63 -8.80 13.04
C ALA A 61 1.45 -8.39 13.95
N LYS A 62 0.61 -7.44 13.52
CA LYS A 62 -0.61 -7.04 14.23
C LYS A 62 -1.79 -7.95 13.89
N GLN A 63 -1.93 -8.33 12.62
CA GLN A 63 -2.98 -9.22 12.12
C GLN A 63 -2.39 -10.18 11.09
N ALA A 64 -2.25 -11.45 11.47
CA ALA A 64 -1.54 -12.43 10.64
C ALA A 64 -2.16 -12.64 9.24
N ASP A 65 -3.49 -12.53 9.12
CA ASP A 65 -4.25 -12.64 7.87
C ASP A 65 -4.60 -11.27 7.25
N ALA A 66 -3.86 -10.20 7.59
CA ALA A 66 -4.14 -8.85 7.08
C ALA A 66 -4.29 -8.81 5.56
N ALA A 67 -5.41 -8.26 5.09
CA ALA A 67 -5.68 -8.00 3.69
C ALA A 67 -4.92 -6.75 3.24
N ILE A 68 -3.71 -6.93 2.69
CA ILE A 68 -2.80 -5.82 2.41
C ILE A 68 -2.88 -5.41 0.94
N TRP A 69 -3.15 -4.12 0.72
CA TRP A 69 -2.93 -3.44 -0.56
C TRP A 69 -1.73 -2.51 -0.45
N ALA A 70 -1.00 -2.28 -1.54
CA ALA A 70 0.20 -1.46 -1.52
C ALA A 70 0.41 -0.65 -2.80
N GLU A 71 1.07 0.51 -2.64
CA GLU A 71 1.43 1.42 -3.72
C GLU A 71 2.78 2.09 -3.44
N ARG A 72 3.40 2.68 -4.47
CA ARG A 72 4.48 3.66 -4.29
C ARG A 72 3.90 5.06 -4.38
N ILE A 73 4.03 5.83 -3.32
CA ILE A 73 3.41 7.14 -3.17
C ILE A 73 3.86 8.09 -4.29
N GLY A 74 2.91 8.57 -5.09
CA GLY A 74 3.14 9.51 -6.20
C GLY A 74 3.65 8.87 -7.50
N TYR A 75 3.48 7.55 -7.67
CA TYR A 75 3.90 6.83 -8.87
C TYR A 75 2.80 5.87 -9.37
N ASP A 76 2.85 5.57 -10.67
CA ASP A 76 1.89 4.69 -11.36
C ASP A 76 2.05 3.18 -11.06
N ALA A 77 3.14 2.79 -10.40
CA ALA A 77 3.42 1.41 -10.05
C ALA A 77 4.28 1.28 -8.77
N VAL A 78 4.17 0.12 -8.11
CA VAL A 78 4.97 -0.24 -6.93
C VAL A 78 6.45 -0.45 -7.32
N TYR A 79 6.67 -1.21 -8.39
CA TYR A 79 7.98 -1.52 -8.97
C TYR A 79 7.87 -1.57 -10.50
N ALA A 80 8.98 -1.28 -11.18
CA ALA A 80 9.12 -1.50 -12.62
C ALA A 80 10.08 -2.66 -12.88
N VAL A 81 9.72 -3.55 -13.79
CA VAL A 81 10.59 -4.63 -14.27
C VAL A 81 10.92 -4.35 -15.73
N GLY A 82 12.18 -3.99 -16.02
CA GLY A 82 12.64 -3.67 -17.38
C GLY A 82 12.14 -2.33 -17.94
N GLY A 83 11.51 -1.47 -17.12
CA GLY A 83 11.00 -0.16 -17.50
C GLY A 83 11.23 0.89 -16.40
N SER A 84 10.54 2.03 -16.51
CA SER A 84 10.62 3.15 -15.55
C SER A 84 9.28 3.39 -14.86
N LEU A 85 9.35 3.88 -13.63
CA LEU A 85 8.18 4.38 -12.90
C LEU A 85 7.82 5.77 -13.40
N VAL A 86 6.53 6.05 -13.58
CA VAL A 86 6.03 7.37 -14.00
C VAL A 86 5.43 8.08 -12.80
N ARG A 87 5.80 9.34 -12.61
CA ARG A 87 5.23 10.18 -11.57
C ARG A 87 3.80 10.55 -11.92
N THR A 88 2.88 10.27 -11.02
CA THR A 88 1.49 10.71 -11.08
C THR A 88 1.42 12.06 -10.37
N ILE A 89 1.50 13.14 -11.15
CA ILE A 89 1.43 14.55 -10.71
C ILE A 89 0.12 14.88 -9.99
#